data_AF-A0A917MYY7-F1
#
_entry.id   AF-A0A917MYY7-F1
#
_cell.length_a   1.000
_cell.length_b   1.000
_cell.length_c   1.000
_cell.angle_alpha   90.00
_cell.angle_beta   90.00
_cell.angle_gamma   90.00
#
_symmetry.space_group_name_H-M   'P 1'
#
loop_
_entity.id
_entity.type
_entity.pdbx_description
1 polymer ?
#
loop_
_entity_poly.entity_id
_entity_poly.type
_entity_poly.pdbx_seq_one_letter_code
_entity_poly.pdbx_strand_id
1 'polypeptide(L)'
;MKKTYNYFIPSADAELVRWLNNFKEQIITAGPAAGLTAAQVTELQDKAQKAIEKLLLVVFKKQEYKDAILSKNQVRTDEVGFIANAAVILKRSPLYTSNIGGALGIITTTGAFSKVTLQPAMRLNVYPQYVEVGFNKRSQTGVSIYSRLHGTEEWIKLDDAERTPYKDVRPLQVAGKAEVREYMCRCYTGDEYVGQNSEVYMAVFGGVAAR
;
A
#
# COMPACT_ATOMS: atom_id res chain seq x y z
N MET A 1 -8.14 7.31 -55.15
CA MET A 1 -7.66 7.90 -53.88
C MET A 1 -8.31 7.15 -52.73
N LYS A 2 -7.56 6.43 -51.88
CA LYS A 2 -8.14 5.76 -50.69
C LYS A 2 -8.53 6.84 -49.69
N LYS A 3 -9.80 6.95 -49.32
CA LYS A 3 -10.24 7.82 -48.24
C LYS A 3 -9.70 7.25 -46.91
N THR A 4 -8.93 8.06 -46.19
CA THR A 4 -8.53 7.79 -44.81
C THR A 4 -9.60 8.32 -43.87
N TYR A 5 -10.09 7.48 -42.97
CA TYR A 5 -11.04 7.88 -41.93
C TYR A 5 -10.32 7.90 -40.58
N ASN A 6 -10.50 8.97 -39.82
CA ASN A 6 -10.09 9.01 -38.42
C ASN A 6 -11.10 8.20 -37.59
N TYR A 7 -10.61 7.40 -36.65
CA TYR A 7 -11.48 6.65 -35.73
C TYR A 7 -11.33 7.19 -34.30
N PHE A 8 -12.39 7.04 -33.51
CA PHE A 8 -12.43 7.42 -32.11
C PHE A 8 -12.84 6.21 -31.25
N ILE A 9 -12.01 5.88 -30.27
CA ILE A 9 -12.30 4.88 -29.24
C ILE A 9 -11.80 5.47 -27.91
N PRO A 10 -12.65 5.61 -26.87
CA PRO A 10 -12.21 6.09 -25.57
C PRO A 10 -11.18 5.17 -24.93
N SER A 11 -10.19 5.74 -24.22
CA SER A 11 -9.12 4.96 -23.56
C SER A 11 -9.45 4.55 -22.14
N ALA A 12 -10.32 5.29 -21.44
CA ALA A 12 -10.70 4.97 -20.07
C ALA A 12 -11.85 3.95 -20.04
N ASP A 13 -11.73 2.89 -19.22
CA ASP A 13 -12.72 1.81 -19.17
C ASP A 13 -14.17 2.30 -18.92
N ALA A 14 -14.35 3.27 -18.03
CA ALA A 14 -15.68 3.83 -17.74
C ALA A 14 -16.29 4.55 -18.96
N GLU A 15 -15.46 5.32 -19.68
CA GLU A 15 -15.87 6.02 -20.90
C GLU A 15 -16.11 5.04 -22.05
N LEU A 16 -15.28 3.99 -22.13
CA LEU A 16 -15.41 2.92 -23.11
C LEU A 16 -16.69 2.12 -22.90
N VAL A 17 -17.05 1.78 -21.66
CA VAL A 17 -18.34 1.14 -21.33
C VAL A 17 -19.51 2.02 -21.75
N ARG A 18 -19.45 3.33 -21.45
CA ARG A 18 -20.50 4.28 -21.87
C ARG A 18 -20.62 4.33 -23.40
N TRP A 19 -19.49 4.41 -24.10
CA TRP A 19 -19.44 4.45 -25.55
C TRP A 19 -19.96 3.16 -26.19
N LEU A 20 -19.59 1.99 -25.66
CA LEU A 20 -20.07 0.69 -26.13
C LEU A 20 -21.59 0.52 -25.93
N ASN A 21 -22.14 0.99 -24.81
CA ASN A 21 -23.59 0.97 -24.58
C ASN A 21 -24.32 1.81 -25.63
N ASN A 22 -23.87 3.05 -25.84
CA ASN A 22 -24.45 3.91 -26.86
C ASN A 22 -24.30 3.31 -28.26
N PHE A 23 -23.13 2.76 -28.62
CA PHE A 23 -22.92 2.11 -29.91
C PHE A 23 -23.87 0.92 -30.12
N LYS A 24 -24.00 0.04 -29.11
CA LYS A 24 -24.88 -1.13 -29.13
C LYS A 24 -26.34 -0.76 -29.37
N GLU A 25 -26.81 0.35 -28.80
CA GLU A 25 -28.18 0.85 -28.99
C GLU A 25 -28.37 1.51 -30.35
N GLN A 26 -27.46 2.41 -30.73
CA GLN A 26 -27.63 3.23 -31.95
C GLN A 26 -27.39 2.43 -33.24
N ILE A 27 -26.59 1.36 -33.21
CA ILE A 27 -26.29 0.56 -34.41
C ILE A 27 -27.53 -0.16 -34.96
N ILE A 28 -28.58 -0.35 -34.14
CA ILE A 28 -29.86 -0.93 -34.56
C ILE A 28 -30.51 -0.06 -35.65
N THR A 29 -30.46 1.26 -35.48
CA THR A 29 -31.07 2.22 -36.40
C THR A 29 -30.09 2.72 -37.44
N ALA A 30 -28.87 3.09 -37.02
CA ALA A 30 -27.87 3.65 -37.91
C ALA A 30 -27.24 2.60 -38.85
N GLY A 31 -27.15 1.34 -38.41
CA GLY A 31 -26.55 0.26 -39.18
C GLY A 31 -27.28 -0.02 -40.50
N PRO A 32 -28.60 -0.30 -40.49
CA PRO A 32 -29.37 -0.50 -41.71
C PRO A 32 -29.34 0.72 -42.64
N ALA A 33 -29.40 1.94 -42.08
CA ALA A 33 -29.28 3.18 -42.85
C ALA A 33 -27.90 3.32 -43.55
N ALA A 34 -26.86 2.72 -42.98
CA ALA A 34 -25.52 2.65 -43.56
C ALA A 34 -25.30 1.40 -44.45
N GLY A 35 -26.34 0.59 -44.67
CA GLY A 35 -26.29 -0.61 -45.53
C GLY A 35 -25.84 -1.90 -44.84
N LEU A 36 -25.79 -1.94 -43.50
CA LEU A 36 -25.54 -3.18 -42.77
C LEU A 36 -26.77 -4.10 -42.83
N THR A 37 -26.52 -5.40 -42.97
CA THR A 37 -27.57 -6.42 -42.84
C THR A 37 -27.96 -6.61 -41.37
N ALA A 38 -29.16 -7.14 -41.13
CA ALA A 38 -29.61 -7.46 -39.78
C ALA A 38 -28.62 -8.38 -39.03
N ALA A 39 -28.05 -9.38 -39.72
CA ALA A 39 -27.06 -10.27 -39.14
C ALA A 39 -25.78 -9.54 -38.68
N GLN A 40 -25.29 -8.58 -39.48
CA GLN A 40 -24.12 -7.77 -39.13
C GLN A 40 -24.40 -6.83 -37.95
N VAL A 41 -25.60 -6.24 -37.89
CA VAL A 41 -26.02 -5.41 -36.76
C VAL A 41 -26.02 -6.25 -35.48
N THR A 42 -26.65 -7.43 -35.49
CA THR A 42 -26.66 -8.34 -34.34
C THR A 42 -25.24 -8.71 -33.91
N GLU A 43 -24.36 -9.06 -34.85
CA GLU A 43 -22.98 -9.42 -34.52
C GLU A 43 -22.23 -8.27 -33.81
N LEU A 44 -22.44 -7.03 -34.26
CA LEU A 44 -21.84 -5.85 -33.63
C LEU A 44 -22.40 -5.59 -32.22
N GLN A 45 -23.71 -5.80 -32.02
CA GLN A 45 -24.33 -5.70 -30.71
C GLN A 45 -23.77 -6.74 -29.73
N ASP A 46 -23.62 -7.99 -30.17
CA ASP A 46 -23.09 -9.07 -29.35
C ASP A 46 -21.64 -8.81 -28.94
N LYS A 47 -20.81 -8.29 -29.86
CA LYS A 47 -19.43 -7.90 -29.54
C LYS A 47 -19.38 -6.75 -28.54
N ALA A 48 -20.23 -5.72 -28.72
CA ALA A 48 -20.31 -4.61 -27.79
C ALA A 48 -20.75 -5.07 -26.38
N GLN A 49 -21.77 -5.93 -26.32
CA GLN A 49 -22.27 -6.52 -25.08
C GLN A 49 -21.19 -7.33 -24.36
N LYS A 50 -20.48 -8.21 -25.07
CA LYS A 50 -19.37 -9.00 -24.50
C LYS A 50 -18.25 -8.12 -23.95
N ALA A 51 -17.92 -7.02 -24.62
CA ALA A 51 -16.91 -6.08 -24.15
C ALA A 51 -17.35 -5.36 -22.86
N ILE A 52 -18.61 -4.88 -22.81
CA ILE A 52 -19.21 -4.26 -21.62
C ILE A 52 -19.13 -5.19 -20.41
N GLU A 53 -19.54 -6.45 -20.56
CA GLU A 53 -19.53 -7.45 -19.48
C GLU A 53 -18.13 -7.67 -18.90
N LYS A 54 -17.12 -7.79 -19.75
CA LYS A 54 -15.74 -8.01 -19.30
C LYS A 54 -15.13 -6.79 -18.61
N LEU A 55 -15.44 -5.58 -19.09
CA LEU A 55 -14.99 -4.35 -18.44
C LEU A 55 -15.63 -4.19 -17.04
N LEU A 56 -16.94 -4.44 -16.93
CA LEU A 56 -17.64 -4.38 -15.65
C LEU A 56 -17.18 -5.48 -14.68
N LEU A 57 -16.85 -6.69 -15.18
CA LEU A 57 -16.33 -7.78 -14.35
C LEU A 57 -15.06 -7.38 -13.59
N VAL A 58 -14.16 -6.59 -14.20
CA VAL A 58 -12.95 -6.10 -13.52
C VAL A 58 -13.31 -5.20 -12.35
N VAL A 59 -14.33 -4.34 -12.50
CA VAL A 59 -14.81 -3.47 -11.42
C VAL A 59 -15.35 -4.30 -10.25
N PHE A 60 -16.17 -5.31 -10.53
CA PHE A 60 -16.67 -6.23 -9.51
C PHE A 60 -15.53 -6.99 -8.80
N LYS A 61 -14.56 -7.52 -9.54
CA LYS A 61 -13.42 -8.23 -8.94
C LYS A 61 -12.53 -7.33 -8.07
N LYS A 62 -12.36 -6.06 -8.44
CA LYS A 62 -11.65 -5.08 -7.59
C LYS A 62 -12.39 -4.83 -6.27
N GLN A 63 -13.72 -4.77 -6.31
CA GLN A 63 -14.54 -4.61 -5.11
C GLN A 63 -14.47 -5.86 -4.22
N GLU A 64 -14.68 -7.05 -4.79
CA GLU A 64 -14.57 -8.32 -4.07
C GLU A 64 -13.19 -8.49 -3.40
N TYR A 65 -12.12 -8.08 -4.08
CA TYR A 65 -10.78 -8.12 -3.50
C TYR A 65 -10.66 -7.23 -2.27
N LYS A 66 -11.19 -5.99 -2.31
CA LYS A 66 -11.19 -5.08 -1.16
C LYS A 66 -11.97 -5.67 0.02
N ASP A 67 -13.13 -6.23 -0.26
CA ASP A 67 -14.00 -6.83 0.76
C ASP A 67 -13.34 -8.07 1.38
N ALA A 68 -12.68 -8.90 0.57
CA ALA A 68 -11.92 -10.05 1.05
C ALA A 68 -10.74 -9.64 1.95
N ILE A 69 -10.05 -8.54 1.65
CA ILE A 69 -8.98 -8.01 2.50
C ILE A 69 -9.53 -7.52 3.84
N LEU A 70 -10.66 -6.81 3.84
CA LEU A 70 -11.31 -6.35 5.06
C LEU A 70 -11.76 -7.55 5.92
N SER A 71 -12.45 -8.51 5.32
CA SER A 71 -12.89 -9.74 5.99
C SER A 71 -11.70 -10.51 6.61
N LYS A 72 -10.62 -10.71 5.85
CA LYS A 72 -9.39 -11.35 6.34
C LYS A 72 -8.82 -10.61 7.56
N ASN A 73 -8.80 -9.27 7.53
CA ASN A 73 -8.27 -8.48 8.64
C ASN A 73 -9.18 -8.55 9.88
N GLN A 74 -10.50 -8.61 9.68
CA GLN A 74 -11.47 -8.80 10.76
C GLN A 74 -11.28 -10.18 11.43
N VAL A 75 -11.20 -11.26 10.64
CA VAL A 75 -10.94 -12.62 11.14
C VAL A 75 -9.63 -12.69 11.93
N ARG A 76 -8.59 -11.99 11.48
CA ARG A 76 -7.31 -11.93 12.19
C ARG A 76 -7.42 -11.21 13.54
N THR A 77 -8.33 -10.27 13.67
CA THR A 77 -8.51 -9.50 14.90
C THR A 77 -9.39 -10.25 15.87
N ASP A 78 -10.54 -10.73 15.40
CA ASP A 78 -11.59 -11.29 16.26
C ASP A 78 -11.31 -12.76 16.58
N GLU A 79 -11.28 -13.60 15.55
CA GLU A 79 -11.18 -15.05 15.70
C GLU A 79 -9.80 -15.46 16.22
N VAL A 80 -8.74 -14.99 15.56
CA VAL A 80 -7.37 -15.30 15.98
C VAL A 80 -7.05 -14.63 17.32
N GLY A 81 -7.58 -13.42 17.57
CA GLY A 81 -7.44 -12.75 18.86
C GLY A 81 -8.11 -13.51 20.00
N PHE A 82 -9.31 -14.03 19.78
CA PHE A 82 -10.01 -14.90 20.73
C PHE A 82 -9.20 -16.16 21.06
N ILE A 83 -8.70 -16.86 20.03
CA ILE A 83 -7.86 -18.05 20.20
C ILE A 83 -6.57 -17.72 20.98
N ALA A 84 -5.94 -16.59 20.65
CA ALA A 84 -4.75 -16.13 21.37
C ALA A 84 -5.03 -15.87 22.85
N ASN A 85 -6.16 -15.24 23.18
CA ASN A 85 -6.58 -15.04 24.56
C ASN A 85 -6.87 -16.36 25.29
N ALA A 86 -7.52 -17.32 24.62
CA ALA A 86 -7.72 -18.66 25.17
C ALA A 86 -6.40 -19.37 25.47
N ALA A 87 -5.40 -19.24 24.57
CA ALA A 87 -4.06 -19.78 24.79
C ALA A 87 -3.37 -19.16 26.03
N VAL A 88 -3.56 -17.86 26.29
CA VAL A 88 -3.06 -17.21 27.51
C VAL A 88 -3.72 -17.78 28.77
N ILE A 89 -5.04 -17.98 28.74
CA ILE A 89 -5.79 -18.57 29.86
C ILE A 89 -5.31 -19.99 30.13
N LEU A 90 -5.16 -20.82 29.08
CA LEU A 90 -4.66 -22.19 29.19
C LEU A 90 -3.28 -22.24 29.86
N LYS A 91 -2.37 -21.35 29.47
CA LYS A 91 -1.02 -21.25 30.05
C LYS A 91 -1.00 -20.89 31.54
N ARG A 92 -2.06 -20.26 32.05
CA ARG A 92 -2.18 -19.92 33.48
C ARG A 92 -2.72 -21.08 34.32
N SER A 93 -3.20 -22.16 33.69
CA SER A 93 -3.70 -23.32 34.40
C SER A 93 -2.58 -24.06 35.12
N PRO A 94 -2.78 -24.52 36.37
CA PRO A 94 -1.78 -25.33 37.09
C PRO A 94 -1.52 -26.70 36.43
N LEU A 95 -2.42 -27.15 35.55
CA LEU A 95 -2.26 -28.40 34.79
C LEU A 95 -1.56 -28.22 33.44
N TYR A 96 -1.21 -26.98 33.07
CA TYR A 96 -0.53 -26.71 31.81
C TYR A 96 0.90 -27.27 31.81
N THR A 97 1.28 -27.94 30.73
CA THR A 97 2.64 -28.48 30.54
C THR A 97 3.21 -28.05 29.18
N SER A 98 4.54 -28.08 29.06
CA SER A 98 5.21 -27.82 27.77
C SER A 98 4.81 -28.81 26.68
N ASN A 99 4.45 -30.06 27.03
CA ASN A 99 3.96 -31.01 26.03
C ASN A 99 2.59 -30.60 25.48
N ILE A 100 1.68 -30.13 26.34
CA ILE A 100 0.36 -29.60 25.93
C ILE A 100 0.54 -28.38 25.04
N GLY A 101 1.39 -27.44 25.45
CA GLY A 101 1.68 -26.24 24.65
C GLY A 101 2.31 -26.55 23.30
N GLY A 102 3.19 -27.54 23.23
CA GLY A 102 3.86 -27.97 22.01
C GLY A 102 2.87 -28.64 21.04
N ALA A 103 2.01 -29.52 21.55
CA ALA A 103 0.94 -30.14 20.76
C ALA A 103 -0.04 -29.11 20.19
N LEU A 104 -0.34 -28.04 20.94
CA LEU A 104 -1.21 -26.95 20.52
C LEU A 104 -0.51 -25.88 19.66
N GLY A 105 0.81 -25.96 19.48
CA GLY A 105 1.58 -24.94 18.74
C GLY A 105 1.60 -23.55 19.39
N ILE A 106 1.27 -23.46 20.68
CA ILE A 106 1.22 -22.18 21.43
C ILE A 106 2.50 -21.93 22.23
N ILE A 107 3.49 -22.82 22.14
CA ILE A 107 4.82 -22.55 22.68
C ILE A 107 5.56 -21.62 21.75
N THR A 108 6.07 -20.53 22.33
CA THR A 108 7.04 -19.70 21.66
C THR A 108 8.28 -20.55 21.43
N THR A 109 8.53 -20.94 20.18
CA THR A 109 9.86 -21.39 19.78
C THR A 109 10.77 -20.18 19.92
N THR A 110 11.51 -20.12 21.02
CA THR A 110 12.36 -18.98 21.36
C THR A 110 13.50 -18.88 20.33
N GLY A 111 13.23 -18.29 19.17
CA GLY A 111 14.19 -17.35 18.62
C GLY A 111 14.16 -16.16 19.57
N ALA A 112 15.07 -16.13 20.54
CA ALA A 112 15.25 -14.95 21.35
C ALA A 112 15.62 -13.81 20.40
N PHE A 113 14.64 -12.97 20.05
CA PHE A 113 14.95 -11.67 19.48
C PHE A 113 15.65 -10.91 20.61
N SER A 114 16.98 -10.93 20.60
CA SER A 114 17.75 -10.13 21.53
C SER A 114 17.31 -8.68 21.34
N LYS A 115 16.67 -8.12 22.37
CA LYS A 115 16.30 -6.70 22.41
C LYS A 115 17.52 -5.80 22.21
N VAL A 116 18.73 -6.33 22.34
CA VAL A 116 20.00 -5.62 22.14
C VAL A 116 20.40 -5.54 20.67
N THR A 117 20.03 -6.52 19.82
CA THR A 117 20.40 -6.56 18.39
C THR A 117 19.26 -6.18 17.46
N LEU A 118 18.11 -5.80 18.00
CA LEU A 118 16.94 -5.40 17.22
C LEU A 118 17.24 -4.08 16.48
N GLN A 119 17.15 -4.09 15.15
CA GLN A 119 17.40 -2.94 14.31
C GLN A 119 16.20 -2.68 13.37
N PRO A 120 15.63 -1.46 13.34
CA PRO A 120 14.58 -1.12 12.38
C PRO A 120 15.15 -1.07 10.96
N ALA A 121 14.36 -1.54 9.99
CA ALA A 121 14.66 -1.37 8.57
C ALA A 121 13.94 -0.13 8.05
N MET A 122 14.61 0.68 7.23
CA MET A 122 14.10 1.94 6.71
C MET A 122 14.20 1.99 5.18
N ARG A 123 13.30 2.76 4.55
CA ARG A 123 13.36 3.16 3.14
C ARG A 123 13.01 4.63 3.01
N LEU A 124 13.63 5.31 2.05
CA LEU A 124 13.38 6.72 1.76
C LEU A 124 12.78 6.88 0.35
N ASN A 125 11.72 7.69 0.23
CA ASN A 125 11.22 8.16 -1.06
C ASN A 125 11.23 9.68 -1.08
N VAL A 126 11.77 10.29 -2.12
CA VAL A 126 11.85 11.76 -2.26
C VAL A 126 10.68 12.27 -3.10
N TYR A 127 9.90 13.18 -2.54
CA TYR A 127 8.84 13.91 -3.25
C TYR A 127 9.19 15.39 -3.34
N PRO A 128 8.58 16.17 -4.25
CA PRO A 128 8.89 17.60 -4.37
C PRO A 128 8.69 18.40 -3.07
N GLN A 129 7.73 18.01 -2.24
CA GLN A 129 7.34 18.74 -1.03
C GLN A 129 7.89 18.15 0.27
N TYR A 130 8.33 16.89 0.27
CA TYR A 130 8.75 16.20 1.49
C TYR A 130 9.62 14.98 1.19
N VAL A 131 10.35 14.52 2.19
CA VAL A 131 10.99 13.20 2.17
C VAL A 131 10.12 12.23 2.97
N GLU A 132 9.73 11.12 2.34
CA GLU A 132 8.97 10.06 2.98
C GLU A 132 9.92 9.03 3.61
N VAL A 133 9.71 8.77 4.90
CA VAL A 133 10.47 7.80 5.69
C VAL A 133 9.56 6.60 6.00
N GLY A 134 9.75 5.51 5.28
CA GLY A 134 9.07 4.23 5.53
C GLY A 134 9.89 3.34 6.45
N PHE A 135 9.26 2.65 7.41
CA PHE A 135 9.98 1.84 8.39
C PHE A 135 9.23 0.57 8.81
N ASN A 136 9.98 -0.42 9.31
CA ASN A 136 9.45 -1.60 10.00
C ASN A 136 9.82 -1.54 11.50
N LYS A 137 8.79 -1.52 12.36
CA LYS A 137 8.95 -1.42 13.82
C LYS A 137 9.26 -2.74 14.53
N ARG A 138 9.44 -3.86 13.81
CA ARG A 138 9.86 -5.18 14.35
C ARG A 138 9.05 -5.59 15.59
N SER A 139 7.72 -5.44 15.52
CA SER A 139 6.78 -5.73 16.61
C SER A 139 6.95 -4.88 17.89
N GLN A 140 7.64 -3.74 17.83
CA GLN A 140 7.71 -2.73 18.89
C GLN A 140 6.58 -1.69 18.74
N THR A 141 6.40 -0.80 19.72
CA THR A 141 5.34 0.24 19.72
C THR A 141 5.48 1.16 18.51
N GLY A 142 6.69 1.68 18.29
CA GLY A 142 7.00 2.58 17.17
C GLY A 142 8.50 2.68 16.91
N VAL A 143 8.88 3.67 16.10
CA VAL A 143 10.28 4.08 15.92
C VAL A 143 10.43 5.57 16.15
N SER A 144 11.50 5.97 16.83
CA SER A 144 11.95 7.35 16.86
C SER A 144 12.77 7.62 15.61
N ILE A 145 12.43 8.69 14.91
CA ILE A 145 13.05 9.08 13.65
C ILE A 145 13.98 10.26 13.91
N TYR A 146 15.20 10.19 13.42
CA TYR A 146 16.20 11.23 13.52
C TYR A 146 16.67 11.63 12.12
N SER A 147 17.04 12.89 11.98
CA SER A 147 17.63 13.40 10.75
C SER A 147 18.68 14.46 11.02
N ARG A 148 19.65 14.54 10.12
CA ARG A 148 20.65 15.60 10.08
C ARG A 148 20.96 15.98 8.64
N LEU A 149 21.62 17.12 8.44
CA LEU A 149 22.19 17.43 7.14
C LEU A 149 23.52 16.70 6.98
N HIS A 150 23.80 16.25 5.76
CA HIS A 150 25.08 15.61 5.46
C HIS A 150 26.24 16.54 5.83
N GLY A 151 27.22 16.01 6.56
CA GLY A 151 28.35 16.77 7.08
C GLY A 151 28.11 17.50 8.40
N THR A 152 26.92 17.40 9.00
CA THR A 152 26.67 17.86 10.38
C THR A 152 26.80 16.70 11.36
N GLU A 153 27.23 16.97 12.59
CA GLU A 153 27.42 15.93 13.60
C GLU A 153 26.13 15.62 14.37
N GLU A 154 25.30 16.63 14.60
CA GLU A 154 24.12 16.57 15.46
C GLU A 154 22.93 15.92 14.76
N TRP A 155 22.35 14.90 15.41
CA TRP A 155 21.11 14.27 14.99
C TRP A 155 19.91 14.93 15.66
N ILE A 156 18.99 15.48 14.85
CA ILE A 156 17.76 16.08 15.35
C ILE A 156 16.67 15.00 15.35
N LYS A 157 16.04 14.77 16.50
CA LYS A 157 14.84 13.93 16.59
C LYS A 157 13.69 14.64 15.88
N LEU A 158 13.08 13.97 14.91
CA LEU A 158 11.95 14.49 14.15
C LEU A 158 10.62 14.13 14.80
N ASP A 159 10.44 12.85 15.15
CA ASP A 159 9.19 12.35 15.71
C ASP A 159 9.33 10.94 16.32
N ASP A 160 8.35 10.54 17.14
CA ASP A 160 8.10 9.16 17.55
C ASP A 160 6.91 8.60 16.74
N ALA A 161 7.23 7.82 15.70
CA ALA A 161 6.24 7.36 14.75
C ALA A 161 5.78 5.92 15.04
N GLU A 162 4.50 5.77 15.39
CA GLU A 162 3.88 4.44 15.56
C GLU A 162 3.42 3.81 14.24
N ARG A 163 3.28 4.63 13.19
CA ARG A 163 2.73 4.26 11.88
C ARG A 163 3.64 4.76 10.75
N THR A 164 3.83 3.89 9.76
CA THR A 164 4.58 4.20 8.53
C THR A 164 3.62 4.62 7.41
N PRO A 165 4.01 5.52 6.49
CA PRO A 165 5.26 6.30 6.51
C PRO A 165 5.16 7.60 7.32
N TYR A 166 6.31 8.10 7.79
CA TYR A 166 6.48 9.46 8.27
C TYR A 166 6.87 10.40 7.12
N LYS A 167 6.44 11.66 7.17
CA LYS A 167 6.73 12.67 6.14
C LYS A 167 7.53 13.82 6.74
N ASP A 168 8.80 13.95 6.36
CA ASP A 168 9.63 15.09 6.70
C ASP A 168 9.33 16.25 5.74
N VAL A 169 8.51 17.19 6.21
CA VAL A 169 8.05 18.38 5.48
C VAL A 169 8.90 19.63 5.76
N ARG A 170 10.04 19.49 6.47
CA ARG A 170 10.89 20.66 6.78
C ARG A 170 11.36 21.32 5.47
N PRO A 171 11.37 22.66 5.38
CA PRO A 171 11.86 23.37 4.20
C PRO A 171 13.37 23.18 4.02
N LEU A 172 13.88 23.52 2.83
CA LEU A 172 15.33 23.61 2.59
C LEU A 172 15.94 24.66 3.54
N GLN A 173 17.14 24.41 4.06
CA GLN A 173 17.83 25.42 4.86
C GLN A 173 18.21 26.65 4.02
N VAL A 174 18.57 26.42 2.75
CA VAL A 174 18.85 27.49 1.79
C VAL A 174 17.88 27.34 0.62
N ALA A 175 17.02 28.33 0.44
CA ALA A 175 16.01 28.32 -0.62
C ALA A 175 16.66 28.09 -2.00
N GLY A 176 16.09 27.17 -2.78
CA GLY A 176 16.55 26.84 -4.13
C GLY A 176 17.85 26.03 -4.21
N LYS A 177 18.49 25.70 -3.07
CA LYS A 177 19.68 24.85 -3.04
C LYS A 177 19.31 23.47 -2.51
N ALA A 178 19.50 22.45 -3.35
CA ALA A 178 19.30 21.07 -2.94
C ALA A 178 20.25 20.71 -1.77
N GLU A 179 19.75 19.93 -0.83
CA GLU A 179 20.49 19.49 0.35
C GLU A 179 20.42 17.96 0.49
N VAL A 180 21.47 17.38 1.07
CA VAL A 180 21.50 15.95 1.39
C VAL A 180 21.08 15.77 2.84
N ARG A 181 19.97 15.07 3.05
CA ARG A 181 19.46 14.73 4.37
C ARG A 181 19.80 13.27 4.68
N GLU A 182 20.34 13.07 5.87
CA GLU A 182 20.60 11.75 6.42
C GLU A 182 19.51 11.41 7.43
N TYR A 183 19.12 10.14 7.49
CA TYR A 183 18.06 9.63 8.35
C TYR A 183 18.54 8.37 9.07
N MET A 184 18.10 8.23 10.32
CA MET A 184 18.21 6.98 11.08
C MET A 184 16.98 6.80 11.97
N CYS A 185 16.66 5.56 12.31
CA CYS A 185 15.55 5.23 13.20
C CYS A 185 16.00 4.34 14.34
N ARG A 186 15.31 4.40 15.48
CA ARG A 186 15.47 3.45 16.58
C ARG A 186 14.11 2.98 17.07
N CYS A 187 13.94 1.69 17.31
CA CYS A 187 12.69 1.20 17.87
C CYS A 187 12.51 1.63 19.33
N TYR A 188 11.27 1.78 19.76
CA TYR A 188 10.92 1.99 21.16
C TYR A 188 9.69 1.15 21.54
N THR A 189 9.60 0.81 22.82
CA THR A 189 8.43 0.14 23.43
C THR A 189 8.06 0.88 24.70
N GLY A 190 6.85 1.44 24.73
CA GLY A 190 6.47 2.40 25.79
C GLY A 190 7.38 3.63 25.74
N ASP A 191 8.02 3.96 26.86
CA ASP A 191 8.94 5.10 26.97
C ASP A 191 10.42 4.72 26.83
N GLU A 192 10.72 3.46 26.48
CA GLU A 192 12.09 2.95 26.43
C GLU A 192 12.55 2.66 24.99
N TYR A 193 13.78 3.10 24.68
CA TYR A 193 14.48 2.73 23.46
C TYR A 193 14.91 1.26 23.48
N VAL A 194 14.69 0.57 22.36
CA VAL A 194 14.99 -0.86 22.21
C VAL A 194 15.95 -1.05 21.03
N GLY A 195 17.01 -1.82 21.27
CA GLY A 195 17.93 -2.25 20.23
C GLY A 195 18.85 -1.14 19.70
N GLN A 196 19.21 -1.26 18.44
CA GLN A 196 20.21 -0.44 17.76
C GLN A 196 19.55 0.55 16.80
N ASN A 197 20.26 1.62 16.47
CA ASN A 197 19.87 2.50 15.39
C ASN A 197 19.92 1.72 14.06
N SER A 198 19.03 2.05 13.13
CA SER A 198 19.14 1.60 11.74
C SER A 198 20.48 2.02 11.14
N GLU A 199 20.80 1.44 9.98
CA GLU A 199 21.76 2.07 9.09
C GLU A 199 21.31 3.50 8.74
N VAL A 200 22.27 4.34 8.38
CA VAL A 200 22.01 5.70 7.93
C VAL A 200 21.65 5.67 6.45
N TYR A 201 20.49 6.21 6.11
CA TYR A 201 20.07 6.36 4.72
C TYR A 201 20.12 7.83 4.34
N MET A 202 20.46 8.10 3.08
CA MET A 202 20.60 9.46 2.56
C MET A 202 19.56 9.71 1.48
N ALA A 203 19.04 10.94 1.46
CA ALA A 203 18.16 11.46 0.42
C ALA A 203 18.64 12.83 -0.04
N VAL A 204 18.71 13.03 -1.36
CA VAL A 204 18.94 14.34 -1.96
C VAL A 204 17.58 15.02 -2.10
N PHE A 205 17.33 16.08 -1.35
CA PHE A 205 16.07 16.81 -1.36
C PHE A 205 16.24 18.14 -2.11
N GLY A 206 15.53 18.29 -3.23
CA GLY A 206 15.57 19.50 -4.07
C GLY A 206 14.49 20.53 -3.74
N GLY A 207 13.49 20.19 -2.92
CA GLY A 207 12.34 21.04 -2.62
C GLY A 207 11.46 21.34 -3.85
N VAL A 208 10.47 22.21 -3.67
CA VAL A 208 9.68 22.76 -4.77
C VAL A 208 10.46 23.93 -5.36
N ALA A 209 10.75 23.89 -6.66
CA ALA A 209 11.27 25.05 -7.36
C ALA A 209 10.25 26.19 -7.25
N ALA A 210 10.66 27.34 -6.70
CA ALA A 210 9.88 28.55 -6.81
C ALA A 210 9.66 28.82 -8.31
N ARG A 211 8.40 28.75 -8.75
CA ARG A 211 8.00 29.23 -10.07
C ARG A 211 7.77 30.72 -10.01
#